data_AF-A0AA38NZC0-F1
#
_entry.id   AF-A0AA38NZC0-F1
#
_cell.length_a   1.000
_cell.length_b   1.000
_cell.length_c   1.000
_cell.angle_alpha   90.00
_cell.angle_beta   90.00
_cell.angle_gamma   90.00
#
_symmetry.space_group_name_H-M   'P 1'
#
loop_
_entity.id
_entity.type
_entity.pdbx_description
1 polymer ?
#
loop_
_entity_poly.entity_id
_entity_poly.type
_entity_poly.pdbx_seq_one_letter_code
_entity_poly.pdbx_strand_id
1 'polypeptide(L)'
;HRQLAFEMLQCAAIGPIGVNNVFFQAFCKGFRMQCNEQTLDLYTIVRSFCGGAEEFVQSAETSIIKSYDDLNLRMHANLGPDLEQKLSNAFANAGPAFEGKTFEEVFREFLEATGAPCPQLLDAIKDRFSPKIDLDEITSSTFRMKLLCWSVSGAPRVINEGDPLRVQLVEDNNEFYISPRTQAEQRNEYISSGTSSYMIKLLNAPYNSSSECDCAKTAIHHWLLVQMLDAIESYTIA
;
A
#
# COMPACT_ATOMS: atom_id res chain seq x y z
N HIS A 1 7.36 22.09 -9.48
CA HIS A 1 8.63 21.80 -10.19
C HIS A 1 9.75 21.31 -9.27
N ARG A 2 10.17 22.04 -8.23
CA ARG A 2 11.25 21.58 -7.32
C ARG A 2 10.91 20.34 -6.49
N GLN A 3 9.69 20.23 -5.99
CA GLN A 3 9.23 19.04 -5.24
C GLN A 3 9.09 17.80 -6.14
N LEU A 4 8.57 17.98 -7.36
CA LEU A 4 8.56 16.93 -8.39
C LEU A 4 10.00 16.50 -8.80
N ALA A 5 10.94 17.44 -8.82
CA ALA A 5 12.37 17.18 -9.01
C ALA A 5 12.99 16.33 -7.90
N PHE A 6 12.60 16.61 -6.67
CA PHE A 6 12.99 15.83 -5.50
C PHE A 6 12.49 14.38 -5.63
N GLU A 7 11.19 14.18 -5.85
CA GLU A 7 10.58 12.85 -5.94
C GLU A 7 11.18 12.01 -7.07
N MET A 8 11.38 12.61 -8.25
CA MET A 8 11.91 11.92 -9.41
C MET A 8 13.42 11.62 -9.30
N LEU A 9 14.22 12.49 -8.67
CA LEU A 9 15.63 12.20 -8.39
C LEU A 9 15.75 11.08 -7.35
N GLN A 10 14.94 11.12 -6.29
CA GLN A 10 14.92 10.10 -5.25
C GLN A 10 14.43 8.75 -5.81
N CYS A 11 13.41 8.74 -6.68
CA CYS A 11 12.96 7.55 -7.40
C CYS A 11 14.01 6.98 -8.36
N ALA A 12 14.89 7.81 -8.93
CA ALA A 12 15.95 7.33 -9.82
C ALA A 12 17.21 6.85 -9.08
N ALA A 13 17.47 7.41 -7.90
CA ALA A 13 18.60 7.04 -7.07
C ALA A 13 18.32 5.80 -6.19
N ILE A 14 17.08 5.63 -5.73
CA ILE A 14 16.69 4.62 -4.74
C ILE A 14 15.57 3.70 -5.26
N GLY A 15 14.75 4.18 -6.20
CA GLY A 15 13.64 3.39 -6.73
C GLY A 15 14.12 2.32 -7.73
N PRO A 16 13.23 1.37 -8.09
CA PRO A 16 13.55 0.29 -9.02
C PRO A 16 13.81 0.80 -10.46
N ILE A 17 13.53 2.08 -10.72
CA ILE A 17 13.65 2.71 -12.01
C ILE A 17 15.04 3.33 -12.12
N GLY A 18 15.98 2.57 -12.70
CA GLY A 18 17.34 3.07 -12.91
C GLY A 18 17.40 4.30 -13.83
N VAL A 19 18.52 5.04 -13.74
CA VAL A 19 18.81 6.26 -14.51
C VAL A 19 18.71 6.13 -16.04
N ASN A 20 18.68 4.90 -16.57
CA ASN A 20 18.51 4.64 -18.00
C ASN A 20 17.03 4.63 -18.46
N ASN A 21 16.07 4.75 -17.53
CA ASN A 21 14.66 4.73 -17.87
C ASN A 21 14.24 5.96 -18.71
N VAL A 22 13.39 5.73 -19.72
CA VAL A 22 12.91 6.78 -20.64
C VAL A 22 12.21 7.94 -19.94
N PHE A 23 11.50 7.70 -18.84
CA PHE A 23 10.87 8.76 -18.04
C PHE A 23 11.90 9.58 -17.28
N PHE A 24 12.95 8.96 -16.73
CA PHE A 24 14.05 9.70 -16.10
C PHE A 24 14.85 10.50 -17.14
N GLN A 25 15.10 9.93 -18.32
CA GLN A 25 15.74 10.64 -19.42
C GLN A 25 14.88 11.80 -19.94
N ALA A 26 13.57 11.60 -20.08
CA ALA A 26 12.61 12.65 -20.42
C ALA A 26 12.56 13.73 -19.34
N PHE A 27 12.68 13.34 -18.07
CA PHE A 27 12.74 14.26 -16.94
C PHE A 27 14.01 15.10 -16.92
N CYS A 28 15.18 14.46 -17.08
CA CYS A 28 16.46 15.14 -17.27
C CYS A 28 16.45 16.07 -18.48
N LYS A 29 15.78 15.68 -19.58
CA LYS A 29 15.55 16.56 -20.74
C LYS A 29 14.62 17.72 -20.40
N GLY A 30 13.58 17.49 -19.60
CA GLY A 30 12.66 18.52 -19.10
C GLY A 30 13.38 19.60 -18.30
N PHE A 31 14.36 19.24 -17.48
CA PHE A 31 15.23 20.21 -16.81
C PHE A 31 16.10 21.05 -17.76
N ARG A 32 16.50 20.46 -18.87
CA ARG A 32 17.23 21.18 -19.93
C ARG A 32 16.34 22.09 -20.76
N MET A 33 15.01 22.08 -20.56
CA MET A 33 14.12 23.02 -21.24
C MET A 33 14.21 24.40 -20.59
N GLN A 34 14.22 25.45 -21.42
CA GLN A 34 14.20 26.83 -20.94
C GLN A 34 12.85 27.12 -20.27
N CYS A 35 12.84 27.33 -18.97
CA CYS A 35 11.72 27.94 -18.26
C CYS A 35 12.06 29.41 -18.06
N ASN A 36 11.47 30.30 -18.86
CA ASN A 36 11.53 31.77 -18.73
C ASN A 36 12.90 32.31 -18.29
N GLU A 37 13.77 32.58 -19.26
CA GLU A 37 15.13 33.15 -19.11
C GLU A 37 16.14 32.37 -18.25
N GLN A 38 15.76 31.33 -17.51
CA GLN A 38 16.66 30.49 -16.72
C GLN A 38 16.57 29.02 -17.11
N THR A 39 17.71 28.43 -17.43
CA THR A 39 17.83 26.97 -17.62
C THR A 39 17.97 26.32 -16.25
N LEU A 40 17.06 25.40 -15.91
CA LEU A 40 17.11 24.62 -14.67
C LEU A 40 18.12 23.48 -14.84
N ASP A 41 19.41 23.75 -14.64
CA ASP A 41 20.42 22.67 -14.68
C ASP A 41 20.21 21.67 -13.53
N LEU A 42 20.50 20.39 -13.79
CA LEU A 42 20.48 19.30 -12.81
C LEU A 42 21.35 19.64 -11.60
N TYR A 43 22.49 20.32 -11.81
CA TYR A 43 23.33 20.82 -10.73
C TYR A 43 22.62 21.84 -9.84
N THR A 44 21.83 22.75 -10.43
CA THR A 44 21.05 23.74 -9.68
C THR A 44 19.96 23.06 -8.86
N ILE A 45 19.40 21.96 -9.35
CA ILE A 45 18.40 21.16 -8.64
C ILE A 45 19.05 20.38 -7.49
N VAL A 46 20.15 19.68 -7.76
CA VAL A 46 20.97 18.97 -6.74
C VAL A 46 21.50 19.92 -5.65
N ARG A 47 21.73 21.19 -5.99
CA ARG A 47 22.08 22.24 -5.01
C ARG A 47 20.88 22.95 -4.38
N SER A 48 19.68 22.78 -4.94
CA SER A 48 18.45 23.31 -4.37
C SER A 48 17.84 22.41 -3.29
N PHE A 49 18.45 21.25 -3.03
CA PHE A 49 18.16 20.45 -1.85
C PHE A 49 18.41 21.31 -0.61
N CYS A 50 17.38 21.52 0.21
CA CYS A 50 17.60 21.97 1.57
C CYS A 50 18.57 20.98 2.24
N GLY A 51 19.58 21.53 2.93
CA GLY A 51 20.71 20.82 3.56
C GLY A 51 21.65 20.02 2.65
N GLY A 52 21.48 20.08 1.32
CA GLY A 52 22.46 19.56 0.37
C GLY A 52 22.52 18.04 0.27
N ALA A 53 23.67 17.51 -0.16
CA ALA A 53 23.84 16.10 -0.50
C ALA A 53 23.80 15.17 0.73
N GLU A 54 24.22 15.65 1.90
CA GLU A 54 24.17 14.89 3.16
C GLU A 54 22.74 14.65 3.60
N GLU A 55 21.89 15.69 3.58
CA GLU A 55 20.46 15.58 3.91
C GLU A 55 19.72 14.71 2.88
N PHE A 56 20.14 14.72 1.60
CA PHE A 56 19.62 13.78 0.58
C PHE A 56 19.97 12.31 0.89
N VAL A 57 21.22 12.00 1.22
CA VAL A 57 21.63 10.63 1.57
C VAL A 57 20.94 10.19 2.86
N GLN A 58 20.84 11.06 3.86
CA GLN A 58 20.11 10.76 5.10
C GLN A 58 18.62 10.54 4.83
N SER A 59 17.99 11.34 3.98
CA SER A 59 16.59 11.13 3.52
C SER A 59 16.45 9.79 2.81
N ALA A 60 17.41 9.44 1.95
CA ALA A 60 17.43 8.16 1.26
C ALA A 60 17.51 6.97 2.22
N GLU A 61 18.43 7.01 3.18
CA GLU A 61 18.62 5.96 4.18
C GLU A 61 17.42 5.84 5.13
N THR A 62 16.83 6.96 5.54
CA THR A 62 15.67 6.99 6.45
C THR A 62 14.36 6.64 5.73
N SER A 63 14.33 6.60 4.40
CA SER A 63 13.17 6.14 3.64
C SER A 63 13.08 4.61 3.56
N ILE A 64 14.13 3.88 3.97
CA ILE A 64 14.18 2.42 3.91
C ILE A 64 13.33 1.83 5.04
N ILE A 65 12.35 1.02 4.66
CA ILE A 65 11.53 0.24 5.60
C ILE A 65 12.34 -0.97 6.06
N LYS A 66 12.60 -1.06 7.37
CA LYS A 66 13.28 -2.20 8.02
C LYS A 66 12.34 -2.98 8.92
N SER A 67 11.32 -2.32 9.46
CA SER A 67 10.38 -2.84 10.46
C SER A 67 9.05 -2.07 10.40
N TYR A 68 8.06 -2.59 11.13
CA TYR A 68 6.76 -1.93 11.25
C TYR A 68 6.87 -0.53 11.86
N ASP A 69 7.80 -0.33 12.80
CA ASP A 69 7.98 0.96 13.50
C ASP A 69 8.48 2.08 12.59
N ASP A 70 9.08 1.73 11.44
CA ASP A 70 9.46 2.72 10.42
C ASP A 70 8.22 3.29 9.71
N LEU A 71 7.09 2.58 9.77
CA LEU A 71 5.85 3.02 9.17
C LEU A 71 5.17 4.03 10.10
N ASN A 72 5.21 5.31 9.73
CA ASN A 72 4.43 6.36 10.38
C ASN A 72 2.92 6.17 10.07
N LEU A 73 2.33 5.13 10.65
CA LEU A 73 0.94 4.69 10.42
C LEU A 73 0.01 5.17 11.52
N ARG A 74 -1.17 5.62 11.12
CA ARG A 74 -2.33 5.80 12.00
C ARG A 74 -3.46 4.92 11.52
N MET A 75 -3.85 3.96 12.36
CA MET A 75 -4.93 3.05 12.09
C MET A 75 -6.19 3.50 12.83
N HIS A 76 -7.33 3.47 12.16
CA HIS A 76 -8.60 3.75 12.82
C HIS A 76 -9.73 2.92 12.20
N ALA A 77 -10.51 2.24 13.04
CA ALA A 77 -11.79 1.69 12.62
C ALA A 77 -12.85 2.77 12.79
N ASN A 78 -13.32 3.37 11.68
CA ASN A 78 -14.38 4.37 11.71
C ASN A 78 -15.71 3.66 11.43
N LEU A 79 -16.18 2.90 12.42
CA LEU A 79 -17.40 2.10 12.34
C LEU A 79 -18.43 2.63 13.32
N GLY A 80 -19.70 2.61 12.94
CA GLY A 80 -20.80 2.85 13.86
C GLY A 80 -20.91 1.75 14.92
N PRO A 81 -21.54 2.02 16.08
CA PRO A 81 -21.55 1.11 17.23
C PRO A 81 -22.09 -0.29 16.91
N ASP A 82 -23.13 -0.37 16.08
CA ASP A 82 -23.73 -1.65 15.68
C ASP A 82 -22.77 -2.53 14.88
N LEU A 83 -21.97 -1.91 14.01
CA LEU A 83 -21.05 -2.61 13.13
C LEU A 83 -19.74 -2.96 13.87
N GLU A 84 -19.28 -2.08 14.75
CA GLU A 84 -18.19 -2.36 15.67
C GLU A 84 -18.51 -3.58 16.55
N GLN A 85 -19.72 -3.66 17.10
CA GLN A 85 -20.16 -4.81 17.88
C GLN A 85 -20.21 -6.09 17.02
N LYS A 86 -20.71 -6.00 15.78
CA LYS A 86 -20.72 -7.14 14.85
C LYS A 86 -19.32 -7.63 14.51
N LEU A 87 -18.38 -6.72 14.28
CA LEU A 87 -16.99 -7.06 14.01
C LEU A 87 -16.33 -7.72 15.22
N SER A 88 -16.53 -7.16 16.42
CA SER A 88 -16.04 -7.74 17.68
C SER A 88 -16.58 -9.16 17.90
N ASN A 89 -17.88 -9.37 17.68
CA ASN A 89 -18.49 -10.69 17.76
C ASN A 89 -17.90 -11.65 16.70
N ALA A 90 -17.67 -11.17 15.48
CA ALA A 90 -17.07 -11.97 14.42
C ALA A 90 -15.62 -12.37 14.75
N PHE A 91 -14.83 -11.48 15.35
CA PHE A 91 -13.49 -11.82 15.85
C PHE A 91 -13.53 -12.88 16.94
N ALA A 92 -14.42 -12.76 17.93
CA ALA A 92 -14.58 -13.76 18.98
C ALA A 92 -14.95 -15.13 18.40
N ASN A 93 -15.81 -15.18 17.38
CA ASN A 93 -16.26 -16.42 16.75
C ASN A 93 -15.24 -17.05 15.80
N ALA A 94 -14.34 -16.25 15.21
CA ALA A 94 -13.34 -16.73 14.25
C ALA A 94 -12.21 -17.56 14.90
N GLY A 95 -12.21 -17.67 16.23
CA GLY A 95 -11.34 -18.55 17.02
C GLY A 95 -10.11 -17.85 17.61
N PRO A 96 -9.17 -18.64 18.17
CA PRO A 96 -8.07 -18.11 18.99
C PRO A 96 -7.12 -17.14 18.26
N ALA A 97 -7.10 -17.19 16.93
CA ALA A 97 -6.29 -16.28 16.12
C ALA A 97 -6.79 -14.83 16.15
N PHE A 98 -8.06 -14.60 16.54
CA PHE A 98 -8.74 -13.30 16.52
C PHE A 98 -9.35 -12.90 17.85
N GLU A 99 -9.54 -13.86 18.76
CA GLU A 99 -10.14 -13.59 20.07
C GLU A 99 -9.38 -12.48 20.82
N GLY A 100 -10.10 -11.43 21.20
CA GLY A 100 -9.56 -10.27 21.91
C GLY A 100 -8.72 -9.30 21.07
N LYS A 101 -8.55 -9.54 19.76
CA LYS A 101 -7.77 -8.66 18.88
C LYS A 101 -8.61 -7.54 18.28
N THR A 102 -7.94 -6.43 18.05
CA THR A 102 -8.42 -5.28 17.29
C THR A 102 -8.06 -5.41 15.81
N PHE A 103 -8.71 -4.60 14.96
CA PHE A 103 -8.33 -4.49 13.55
C PHE A 103 -6.87 -4.06 13.37
N GLU A 104 -6.37 -3.15 14.21
CA GLU A 104 -4.99 -2.69 14.16
C GLU A 104 -4.00 -3.84 14.39
N GLU A 105 -4.24 -4.67 15.40
CA GLU A 105 -3.38 -5.83 15.70
C GLU A 105 -3.39 -6.85 14.57
N VAL A 106 -4.56 -7.14 13.99
CA VAL A 106 -4.69 -8.04 12.84
C VAL A 106 -3.93 -7.50 11.62
N PHE A 107 -4.05 -6.21 11.35
CA PHE A 107 -3.38 -5.58 10.21
C PHE A 107 -1.87 -5.48 10.40
N ARG A 108 -1.41 -5.22 11.63
CA ARG A 108 0.01 -5.27 11.99
C ARG A 108 0.58 -6.68 11.77
N GLU A 109 -0.09 -7.71 12.26
CA GLU A 109 0.28 -9.11 12.01
C GLU A 109 0.34 -9.44 10.52
N PHE A 110 -0.58 -8.88 9.73
CA PHE A 110 -0.55 -9.03 8.29
C PHE A 110 0.71 -8.38 7.69
N LEU A 111 1.07 -7.17 8.07
CA LEU A 111 2.23 -6.44 7.52
C LEU A 111 3.57 -7.09 7.89
N GLU A 112 3.67 -7.64 9.08
CA GLU A 112 4.90 -8.29 9.58
C GLU A 112 5.08 -9.73 9.08
N ALA A 113 4.04 -10.34 8.54
CA ALA A 113 4.10 -11.71 8.04
C ALA A 113 4.79 -11.82 6.67
N THR A 114 5.45 -12.95 6.45
CA THR A 114 6.21 -13.27 5.22
C THR A 114 5.47 -14.25 4.31
N GLY A 115 5.78 -14.24 3.02
CA GLY A 115 5.29 -15.19 2.04
C GLY A 115 3.87 -14.89 1.55
N ALA A 116 3.38 -15.65 0.57
CA ALA A 116 2.00 -15.57 0.11
C ALA A 116 1.08 -16.31 1.10
N PRO A 117 -0.03 -15.71 1.57
CA PRO A 117 -0.99 -16.42 2.42
C PRO A 117 -1.64 -17.60 1.69
N CYS A 118 -2.02 -17.39 0.43
CA CYS A 118 -2.54 -18.42 -0.47
C CYS A 118 -1.70 -18.42 -1.77
N PRO A 119 -0.55 -19.11 -1.82
CA PRO A 119 0.34 -19.14 -2.98
C PRO A 119 -0.33 -19.51 -4.31
N GLN A 120 -1.16 -20.56 -4.34
CA GLN A 120 -1.82 -21.03 -5.56
C GLN A 120 -2.89 -20.06 -6.04
N LEU A 121 -3.69 -19.51 -5.11
CA LEU A 121 -4.67 -18.47 -5.45
C LEU A 121 -3.98 -17.19 -5.96
N LEU A 122 -2.85 -16.81 -5.36
CA LEU A 122 -2.06 -15.66 -5.83
C LEU A 122 -1.46 -15.94 -7.22
N ASP A 123 -0.90 -17.12 -7.45
CA ASP A 123 -0.33 -17.51 -8.74
C ASP A 123 -1.36 -17.48 -9.87
N ALA A 124 -2.60 -17.89 -9.58
CA ALA A 124 -3.71 -17.86 -10.54
C ALA A 124 -4.12 -16.44 -10.98
N ILE A 125 -3.79 -15.42 -10.19
CA ILE A 125 -4.15 -14.03 -10.48
C ILE A 125 -2.93 -13.12 -10.70
N LYS A 126 -1.70 -13.64 -10.62
CA LYS A 126 -0.48 -12.81 -10.60
C LYS A 126 -0.29 -11.97 -11.86
N ASP A 127 -0.72 -12.49 -13.01
CA ASP A 127 -0.54 -11.85 -14.32
C ASP A 127 -1.39 -10.58 -14.49
N ARG A 128 -2.34 -10.34 -13.57
CA ARG A 128 -3.16 -9.14 -13.57
C ARG A 128 -2.49 -7.95 -12.89
N PHE A 129 -1.42 -8.16 -12.14
CA PHE A 129 -0.76 -7.11 -11.37
C PHE A 129 0.39 -6.47 -12.16
N SER A 130 0.73 -5.24 -11.79
CA SER A 130 1.84 -4.50 -12.41
C SER A 130 3.14 -5.31 -12.40
N PRO A 131 3.83 -5.48 -13.55
CA PRO A 131 5.09 -6.20 -13.63
C PRO A 131 6.25 -5.48 -12.93
N LYS A 132 6.02 -4.27 -12.40
CA LYS A 132 6.98 -3.55 -11.56
C LYS A 132 7.06 -4.12 -10.15
N ILE A 133 6.04 -4.86 -9.73
CA ILE A 133 6.00 -5.51 -8.41
C ILE A 133 6.79 -6.81 -8.53
N ASP A 134 7.94 -6.86 -7.86
CA ASP A 134 8.74 -8.08 -7.79
C ASP A 134 8.12 -9.04 -6.77
N LEU A 135 7.26 -9.96 -7.25
CA LEU A 135 6.62 -10.97 -6.41
C LEU A 135 7.62 -12.00 -5.87
N ASP A 136 8.84 -12.08 -6.40
CA ASP A 136 9.89 -12.95 -5.83
C ASP A 136 10.36 -12.43 -4.46
N GLU A 137 10.19 -11.13 -4.18
CA GLU A 137 10.45 -10.55 -2.86
C GLU A 137 9.39 -10.90 -1.80
N ILE A 138 8.31 -11.63 -2.12
CA ILE A 138 7.17 -11.85 -1.20
C ILE A 138 7.56 -12.53 0.12
N THR A 139 8.68 -13.25 0.15
CA THR A 139 9.22 -13.88 1.37
C THR A 139 9.99 -12.91 2.26
N SER A 140 10.29 -11.69 1.80
CA SER A 140 10.93 -10.65 2.61
C SER A 140 10.01 -10.15 3.72
N SER A 141 10.57 -9.94 4.92
CA SER A 141 9.85 -9.43 6.09
C SER A 141 9.31 -8.01 5.91
N THR A 142 9.85 -7.25 4.95
CA THR A 142 9.42 -5.87 4.67
C THR A 142 8.56 -5.78 3.41
N PHE A 143 8.30 -6.87 2.70
CA PHE A 143 7.58 -6.85 1.43
C PHE A 143 6.20 -6.22 1.55
N ARG A 144 5.37 -6.69 2.49
CA ARG A 144 4.00 -6.20 2.67
C ARG A 144 3.95 -4.76 3.18
N MET A 145 4.96 -4.34 3.93
CA MET A 145 5.13 -2.96 4.38
C MET A 145 5.48 -2.03 3.21
N LYS A 146 6.44 -2.43 2.36
CA LYS A 146 6.75 -1.73 1.10
C LYS A 146 5.52 -1.65 0.22
N LEU A 147 4.76 -2.75 0.13
CA LEU A 147 3.55 -2.83 -0.67
C LEU A 147 2.48 -1.85 -0.19
N LEU A 148 2.26 -1.73 1.13
CA LEU A 148 1.37 -0.73 1.71
C LEU A 148 1.81 0.71 1.39
N CYS A 149 3.10 1.02 1.58
CA CYS A 149 3.62 2.34 1.23
C CYS A 149 3.39 2.64 -0.24
N TRP A 150 3.61 1.65 -1.11
CA TRP A 150 3.41 1.79 -2.54
C TRP A 150 1.94 1.98 -2.89
N SER A 151 1.04 1.19 -2.30
CA SER A 151 -0.39 1.27 -2.57
C SER A 151 -1.03 2.57 -2.11
N VAL A 152 -0.42 3.30 -1.15
CA VAL A 152 -0.97 4.57 -0.65
C VAL A 152 -0.27 5.78 -1.27
N SER A 153 1.05 5.71 -1.45
CA SER A 153 1.87 6.86 -1.85
C SER A 153 2.43 6.79 -3.27
N GLY A 154 2.27 5.65 -3.95
CA GLY A 154 2.91 5.41 -5.24
C GLY A 154 4.41 5.06 -5.15
N ALA A 155 4.99 4.96 -3.95
CA ALA A 155 6.40 4.59 -3.74
C ALA A 155 6.58 3.53 -2.63
N PRO A 156 7.43 2.51 -2.83
CA PRO A 156 7.66 1.44 -1.85
C PRO A 156 8.66 1.85 -0.74
N ARG A 157 8.46 3.03 -0.15
CA ARG A 157 9.37 3.62 0.86
C ARG A 157 8.60 4.49 1.86
N VAL A 158 9.19 4.75 3.01
CA VAL A 158 8.62 5.68 3.99
C VAL A 158 8.73 7.11 3.46
N ILE A 159 7.65 7.86 3.57
CA ILE A 159 7.65 9.31 3.36
C ILE A 159 7.71 9.95 4.75
N ASN A 160 8.91 10.40 5.14
CA ASN A 160 9.14 10.98 6.48
C ASN A 160 8.56 12.39 6.64
N GLU A 161 8.25 13.06 5.53
CA GLU A 161 7.68 14.40 5.53
C GLU A 161 6.17 14.35 5.26
N GLY A 162 5.38 14.96 6.15
CA GLY A 162 3.94 15.13 5.96
C GLY A 162 3.08 14.35 6.95
N ASP A 163 1.83 14.12 6.56
CA ASP A 163 0.85 13.43 7.39
C ASP A 163 1.16 11.92 7.47
N PRO A 164 0.92 11.28 8.61
CA PRO A 164 1.02 9.82 8.75
C PRO A 164 0.15 9.10 7.72
N LEU A 165 0.60 7.93 7.26
CA LEU A 165 -0.20 7.02 6.44
C LEU A 165 -1.44 6.61 7.26
N ARG A 166 -2.63 6.83 6.69
CA ARG A 166 -3.89 6.51 7.37
C ARG A 166 -4.48 5.24 6.78
N VAL A 167 -4.69 4.23 7.63
CA VAL A 167 -5.40 3.00 7.25
C VAL A 167 -6.72 2.98 8.00
N GLN A 168 -7.82 2.88 7.25
CA GLN A 168 -9.16 2.91 7.82
C GLN A 168 -9.96 1.67 7.43
N LEU A 169 -10.55 1.02 8.43
CA LEU A 169 -11.64 0.08 8.18
C LEU A 169 -12.94 0.88 8.13
N VAL A 170 -13.62 0.81 7.00
CA VAL A 170 -14.78 1.66 6.69
C VAL A 170 -16.06 0.85 6.50
N GLU A 171 -17.19 1.51 6.68
CA GLU A 171 -18.52 0.99 6.39
C GLU A 171 -18.81 0.91 4.89
N ASP A 172 -19.82 0.12 4.53
CA ASP A 172 -20.25 -0.10 3.13
C ASP A 172 -20.77 1.15 2.41
N ASN A 173 -21.12 2.19 3.16
CA ASN A 173 -21.66 3.45 2.65
C ASN A 173 -20.63 4.59 2.70
N ASN A 174 -19.36 4.31 3.02
CA ASN A 174 -18.35 5.35 3.16
C ASN A 174 -18.08 6.05 1.81
N GLU A 175 -18.23 7.37 1.78
CA GLU A 175 -18.14 8.19 0.57
C GLU A 175 -16.73 8.23 -0.05
N PHE A 176 -15.69 7.96 0.74
CA PHE A 176 -14.31 7.84 0.24
C PHE A 176 -14.07 6.53 -0.51
N TYR A 177 -14.90 5.51 -0.25
CA TYR A 177 -14.77 4.19 -0.85
C TYR A 177 -15.78 3.96 -1.98
N ILE A 178 -16.96 4.58 -1.90
CA ILE A 178 -18.00 4.52 -2.93
C ILE A 178 -18.45 5.94 -3.25
N SER A 179 -18.10 6.40 -4.47
CA SER A 179 -18.65 7.66 -4.97
C SER A 179 -20.18 7.56 -5.03
N PRO A 180 -20.93 8.61 -4.64
CA PRO A 180 -22.38 8.65 -4.82
C PRO A 180 -22.83 8.50 -6.29
N ARG A 181 -21.88 8.65 -7.23
CA ARG A 181 -22.10 8.53 -8.68
C ARG A 181 -21.79 7.14 -9.23
N THR A 182 -21.27 6.22 -8.42
CA THR A 182 -20.94 4.85 -8.84
C THR A 182 -22.22 4.05 -9.11
N GLN A 183 -22.26 3.31 -10.22
CA GLN A 183 -23.41 2.47 -10.58
C GLN A 183 -23.59 1.34 -9.56
N ALA A 184 -24.84 0.87 -9.38
CA ALA A 184 -25.19 -0.11 -8.35
C ALA A 184 -24.41 -1.44 -8.44
N GLU A 185 -24.07 -1.89 -9.66
CA GLU A 185 -23.31 -3.12 -9.88
C GLU A 185 -21.85 -2.97 -9.40
N GLN A 186 -21.19 -1.88 -9.79
CA GLN A 186 -19.84 -1.53 -9.32
C GLN A 186 -19.83 -1.31 -7.80
N ARG A 187 -20.88 -0.70 -7.25
CA ARG A 187 -21.04 -0.51 -5.80
C ARG A 187 -21.05 -1.83 -5.04
N ASN A 188 -21.78 -2.82 -5.53
CA ASN A 188 -21.84 -4.15 -4.90
C ASN A 188 -20.49 -4.87 -5.00
N GLU A 189 -19.77 -4.70 -6.11
CA GLU A 189 -18.42 -5.24 -6.28
C GLU A 189 -17.45 -4.65 -5.24
N TYR A 190 -17.43 -3.33 -5.06
CA TYR A 190 -16.61 -2.65 -4.03
C TYR A 190 -16.95 -3.10 -2.61
N ILE A 191 -18.24 -3.15 -2.25
CA ILE A 191 -18.69 -3.65 -0.94
C ILE A 191 -18.27 -5.11 -0.73
N SER A 192 -18.33 -5.91 -1.80
CA SER A 192 -17.91 -7.29 -1.77
C SER A 192 -16.39 -7.50 -1.77
N SER A 193 -15.59 -6.43 -1.77
CA SER A 193 -14.14 -6.52 -1.93
C SER A 193 -13.30 -5.66 -0.99
N GLY A 194 -13.83 -4.67 -0.24
CA GLY A 194 -12.94 -3.82 0.58
C GLY A 194 -13.51 -3.22 1.87
N THR A 195 -14.72 -3.55 2.27
CA THR A 195 -15.37 -2.93 3.44
C THR A 195 -15.35 -3.83 4.67
N SER A 196 -15.67 -3.25 5.83
CA SER A 196 -15.89 -3.98 7.08
C SER A 196 -16.87 -5.15 6.95
N SER A 197 -17.94 -5.03 6.16
CA SER A 197 -18.88 -6.14 5.93
C SER A 197 -18.21 -7.33 5.24
N TYR A 198 -17.29 -7.09 4.29
CA TYR A 198 -16.55 -8.17 3.66
C TYR A 198 -15.60 -8.85 4.64
N MET A 199 -14.92 -8.08 5.48
CA MET A 199 -14.09 -8.65 6.55
C MET A 199 -14.91 -9.52 7.51
N ILE A 200 -16.09 -9.05 7.95
CA ILE A 200 -17.02 -9.82 8.78
C ILE A 200 -17.48 -11.10 8.06
N LYS A 201 -17.72 -11.04 6.75
CA LYS A 201 -18.05 -12.21 5.93
C LYS A 201 -16.91 -13.22 5.91
N LEU A 202 -15.66 -12.78 5.77
CA LEU A 202 -14.49 -13.66 5.85
C LEU A 202 -14.36 -14.28 7.25
N LEU A 203 -14.53 -13.50 8.32
CA LEU A 203 -14.44 -14.02 9.69
C LEU A 203 -15.46 -15.12 9.98
N ASN A 204 -16.67 -15.01 9.42
CA ASN A 204 -17.76 -15.98 9.63
C ASN A 204 -17.83 -17.08 8.56
N ALA A 205 -16.93 -17.08 7.57
CA ALA A 205 -16.99 -18.06 6.49
C ALA A 205 -16.67 -19.47 7.00
N PRO A 206 -17.32 -20.51 6.46
CA PRO A 206 -16.94 -21.90 6.74
C PRO A 206 -15.62 -22.21 6.02
N TYR A 207 -14.59 -22.57 6.77
CA TYR A 207 -13.30 -22.96 6.21
C TYR A 207 -13.11 -24.47 6.20
N ASN A 208 -12.42 -24.96 5.18
CA ASN A 208 -12.08 -26.36 5.03
C ASN A 208 -10.57 -26.54 5.12
N SER A 209 -10.11 -27.41 6.02
CA SER A 209 -8.70 -27.77 6.18
C SER A 209 -8.02 -28.33 4.92
N SER A 210 -8.80 -28.75 3.91
CA SER A 210 -8.27 -29.24 2.63
C SER A 210 -8.12 -28.17 1.54
N SER A 211 -8.62 -26.95 1.76
CA SER A 211 -8.39 -25.82 0.85
C SER A 211 -7.19 -24.99 1.30
N GLU A 212 -6.51 -24.34 0.36
CA GLU A 212 -5.39 -23.44 0.67
C GLU A 212 -5.79 -22.30 1.63
N CYS A 213 -7.00 -21.77 1.45
CA CYS A 213 -7.62 -20.83 2.37
C CYS A 213 -8.32 -21.60 3.50
N ASP A 214 -7.54 -22.14 4.43
CA ASP A 214 -7.96 -23.11 5.45
C ASP A 214 -8.55 -22.49 6.72
N CYS A 215 -8.38 -21.19 6.92
CA CYS A 215 -8.87 -20.45 8.08
C CYS A 215 -9.08 -18.97 7.79
N ALA A 216 -9.80 -18.29 8.68
CA ALA A 216 -10.09 -16.86 8.58
C ALA A 216 -8.82 -15.99 8.51
N LYS A 217 -7.74 -16.37 9.19
CA LYS A 217 -6.47 -15.64 9.17
C LYS A 217 -5.86 -15.63 7.78
N THR A 218 -5.73 -16.81 7.18
CA THR A 218 -5.20 -16.98 5.82
C THR A 218 -6.06 -16.21 4.82
N ALA A 219 -7.39 -16.30 4.95
CA ALA A 219 -8.34 -15.60 4.08
C ALA A 219 -8.21 -14.06 4.14
N ILE A 220 -8.18 -13.49 5.34
CA ILE A 220 -8.06 -12.05 5.55
C ILE A 220 -6.70 -11.57 5.08
N HIS A 221 -5.63 -12.29 5.38
CA HIS A 221 -4.29 -11.93 4.91
C HIS A 221 -4.20 -11.98 3.38
N HIS A 222 -4.78 -13.00 2.73
CA HIS A 222 -4.82 -13.08 1.27
C HIS A 222 -5.61 -11.90 0.69
N TRP A 223 -6.78 -11.61 1.24
CA TRP A 223 -7.60 -10.49 0.83
C TRP A 223 -6.86 -9.15 0.94
N LEU A 224 -6.24 -8.84 2.10
CA LEU A 224 -5.47 -7.62 2.30
C LEU A 224 -4.31 -7.49 1.31
N LEU A 225 -3.58 -8.58 1.08
CA LEU A 225 -2.49 -8.62 0.09
C LEU A 225 -3.00 -8.24 -1.30
N VAL A 226 -4.09 -8.87 -1.73
CA VAL A 226 -4.69 -8.64 -3.04
C VAL A 226 -5.18 -7.20 -3.19
N GLN A 227 -5.81 -6.63 -2.16
CA GLN A 227 -6.26 -5.23 -2.17
C GLN A 227 -5.08 -4.26 -2.34
N MET A 228 -3.95 -4.49 -1.68
CA MET A 228 -2.77 -3.65 -1.84
C MET A 228 -2.14 -3.77 -3.23
N LEU A 229 -2.11 -4.98 -3.79
CA LEU A 229 -1.61 -5.21 -5.15
C LEU A 229 -2.49 -4.50 -6.20
N ASP A 230 -3.81 -4.61 -6.09
CA ASP A 230 -4.76 -3.94 -6.99
C ASP A 230 -4.67 -2.41 -6.87
N ALA A 231 -4.49 -1.89 -5.66
CA ALA A 231 -4.41 -0.46 -5.43
C ALA A 231 -3.19 0.20 -6.11
N ILE A 232 -2.06 -0.50 -6.24
CA ILE A 232 -0.86 0.04 -6.91
C ILE A 232 -1.14 0.38 -8.38
N GLU A 233 -1.98 -0.39 -9.07
CA GLU A 233 -2.31 -0.13 -10.47
C GLU A 233 -3.05 1.21 -10.67
N SER A 234 -3.81 1.64 -9.65
CA SER A 234 -4.55 2.91 -9.68
C SER A 234 -3.64 4.14 -9.72
N TYR A 235 -2.37 4.01 -9.34
CA TYR A 235 -1.37 5.08 -9.37
C TYR A 235 -0.45 5.01 -10.60
N THR A 236 -0.48 3.91 -11.36
CA THR A 236 0.24 3.81 -12.62
C THR A 236 -0.59 4.39 -13.76
N ILE A 237 -0.35 5.67 -14.06
CA ILE A 237 -0.81 6.26 -15.33
C ILE A 237 -0.10 5.50 -16.46
N ALA A 238 -0.89 4.79 -17.28
CA ALA A 238 -0.46 4.18 -18.53
C ALA A 238 -0.19 5.24 -19.60
#